data_AF-A0A7X4D069-F1
#
_entry.id   AF-A0A7X4D069-F1
#
_cell.length_a   1.000
_cell.length_b   1.000
_cell.length_c   1.000
_cell.angle_alpha   90.00
_cell.angle_beta   90.00
_cell.angle_gamma   90.00
#
_symmetry.space_group_name_H-M   'P 1'
#
loop_
_entity.id
_entity.type
_entity.pdbx_description
1 polymer ?
#
loop_
_entity_poly.entity_id
_entity_poly.type
_entity_poly.pdbx_seq_one_letter_code
_entity_poly.pdbx_strand_id
1 'polypeptide(L)'
;MKPVCSHGNPNAMRNLSGAGIRPSAARTGLQHLRRTAIAAVLAVAGALSPGAAGAADAPSALVANGKSIIRSLSHSVFTLLRDESDRRKQEATFRTLFAMYFDVPRIARFVLGRAAWSKATADERAQFLNLFQQYVVRVYAVQLRRHRKGKFEIVAAGPDRNGVFVTSRMVGLRSGRPFHMKWRLRPSGGTLKVRDMVFENVSMSINQRREFASAYRRHGGTMAGLLRAIRTKMAELDRQ
;
A
#
# COMPACT_ATOMS: atom_id res chain seq x y z
N MET A 1 25.29 -31.55 -20.28
CA MET A 1 25.49 -30.15 -19.85
C MET A 1 24.14 -29.55 -19.46
N LYS A 2 23.94 -29.15 -18.19
CA LYS A 2 22.68 -28.57 -17.69
C LYS A 2 22.80 -27.03 -17.68
N PRO A 3 21.83 -26.26 -18.17
CA PRO A 3 21.88 -24.80 -18.08
C PRO A 3 21.45 -24.33 -16.68
N VAL A 4 22.31 -23.51 -16.08
CA VAL A 4 22.11 -22.84 -14.80
C VAL A 4 21.05 -21.74 -15.00
N CYS A 5 19.88 -21.89 -14.37
CA CYS A 5 18.85 -20.86 -14.40
C CYS A 5 19.17 -19.75 -13.39
N SER A 6 19.49 -18.58 -13.94
CA SER A 6 19.66 -17.30 -13.24
C SER A 6 18.51 -17.04 -12.27
N HIS A 7 18.86 -16.81 -11.02
CA HIS A 7 17.95 -16.47 -9.93
C HIS A 7 17.23 -15.14 -10.25
N GLY A 8 15.92 -15.08 -9.98
CA GLY A 8 15.15 -13.84 -10.09
C GLY A 8 15.67 -12.81 -9.10
N ASN A 9 16.18 -11.70 -9.62
CA ASN A 9 16.78 -10.64 -8.85
C ASN A 9 15.72 -9.85 -8.05
N PRO A 10 15.72 -9.87 -6.71
CA PRO A 10 14.82 -9.04 -5.89
C PRO A 10 15.17 -7.53 -5.93
N ASN A 11 16.17 -7.11 -6.72
CA ASN A 11 16.66 -5.74 -6.78
C ASN A 11 16.11 -4.87 -7.93
N ALA A 12 14.95 -5.19 -8.51
CA ALA A 12 14.36 -4.37 -9.58
C ALA A 12 13.97 -2.94 -9.14
N MET A 13 14.13 -2.57 -7.86
CA MET A 13 13.94 -1.21 -7.33
C MET A 13 15.24 -0.55 -6.81
N ARG A 14 16.43 -1.14 -7.03
CA ARG A 14 17.69 -0.56 -6.50
C ARG A 14 18.23 0.65 -7.27
N ASN A 15 17.76 0.95 -8.47
CA ASN A 15 18.48 1.89 -9.35
C ASN A 15 18.06 3.36 -9.26
N LEU A 16 17.70 3.82 -8.05
CA LEU A 16 17.71 5.24 -7.68
C LEU A 16 18.62 5.51 -6.46
N SER A 17 19.41 4.54 -6.01
CA SER A 17 20.27 4.66 -4.82
C SER A 17 21.62 4.01 -5.08
N GLY A 18 22.61 4.84 -5.40
CA GLY A 18 24.01 4.47 -5.22
C GLY A 18 24.39 4.56 -3.74
N ALA A 19 25.18 3.57 -3.30
CA ALA A 19 26.03 3.50 -2.11
C ALA A 19 25.36 3.55 -0.71
N GLY A 20 25.74 2.57 0.11
CA GLY A 20 25.15 2.27 1.42
C GLY A 20 25.74 3.04 2.58
N ILE A 21 24.93 3.17 3.63
CA ILE A 21 25.35 3.61 4.96
C ILE A 21 24.66 2.68 5.98
N ARG A 22 25.48 2.07 6.85
CA ARG A 22 25.08 1.12 7.91
C ARG A 22 24.39 1.83 9.08
N PRO A 23 23.52 1.16 9.85
CA PRO A 23 22.83 1.74 11.00
C PRO A 23 23.72 1.74 12.25
N SER A 24 23.63 2.81 13.05
CA SER A 24 24.17 2.89 14.41
C SER A 24 23.06 2.63 15.44
N ALA A 25 23.36 1.77 16.41
CA ALA A 25 22.51 1.39 17.52
C ALA A 25 22.78 2.29 18.74
N ALA A 26 21.73 2.60 19.51
CA ALA A 26 21.86 3.01 20.90
C ALA A 26 20.66 2.51 21.73
N ARG A 27 20.95 1.42 22.46
CA ARG A 27 20.62 1.08 23.87
C ARG A 27 20.46 2.34 24.77
N THR A 28 19.75 2.45 25.90
CA THR A 28 19.22 1.59 26.99
C THR A 28 18.47 2.52 27.99
N GLY A 29 17.63 1.97 28.90
CA GLY A 29 17.28 2.61 30.20
C GLY A 29 15.78 2.74 30.43
N LEU A 30 15.03 1.86 31.12
CA LEU A 30 15.07 1.35 32.50
C LEU A 30 14.47 2.32 33.54
N GLN A 31 13.50 1.79 34.32
CA GLN A 31 13.04 2.23 35.67
C GLN A 31 12.13 3.49 35.71
N HIS A 32 11.08 3.63 36.54
CA HIS A 32 10.82 3.16 37.90
C HIS A 32 9.32 3.00 38.23
N LEU A 33 9.09 2.26 39.32
CA LEU A 33 7.88 2.04 40.10
C LEU A 33 7.20 3.32 40.63
N ARG A 34 5.90 3.19 40.95
CA ARG A 34 5.20 3.59 42.21
C ARG A 34 3.69 3.29 42.03
N ARG A 35 3.14 2.18 42.53
CA ARG A 35 2.60 1.91 43.88
C ARG A 35 1.90 3.12 44.52
N THR A 36 0.56 3.09 44.56
CA THR A 36 -0.28 3.17 45.77
C THR A 36 -1.74 2.82 45.42
N ALA A 37 -2.31 1.87 46.16
CA ALA A 37 -3.74 1.64 46.28
C ALA A 37 -4.28 2.49 47.45
N ILE A 38 -5.58 2.81 47.45
CA ILE A 38 -6.48 2.81 48.63
C ILE A 38 -7.92 2.82 48.10
N ALA A 39 -8.73 1.95 48.70
CA ALA A 39 -10.13 1.70 48.43
C ALA A 39 -11.04 2.63 49.26
N ALA A 40 -12.28 2.86 48.80
CA ALA A 40 -13.47 2.83 49.65
C ALA A 40 -14.75 2.80 48.81
N VAL A 41 -15.65 1.92 49.23
CA VAL A 41 -16.95 1.53 48.68
C VAL A 41 -18.04 2.49 49.18
N LEU A 42 -19.10 2.71 48.40
CA LEU A 42 -20.50 2.72 48.88
C LEU A 42 -21.52 2.70 47.73
N ALA A 43 -22.49 1.80 47.88
CA ALA A 43 -23.55 1.44 46.93
C ALA A 43 -24.70 2.46 46.88
N VAL A 44 -25.54 2.40 45.83
CA VAL A 44 -27.00 2.15 45.92
C VAL A 44 -27.73 2.40 44.58
N ALA A 45 -28.71 1.52 44.34
CA ALA A 45 -29.92 1.64 43.51
C ALA A 45 -29.83 1.52 41.98
N GLY A 46 -30.51 0.47 41.50
CA GLY A 46 -30.67 0.16 40.09
C GLY A 46 -31.57 1.13 39.32
N ALA A 47 -31.18 1.36 38.08
CA ALA A 47 -32.08 1.69 37.00
C ALA A 47 -31.86 0.65 35.90
N LEU A 48 -32.83 -0.24 35.72
CA LEU A 48 -32.97 -1.07 34.54
C LEU A 48 -33.09 -0.15 33.31
N SER A 49 -31.99 0.09 32.63
CA SER A 49 -32.00 0.74 31.31
C SER A 49 -32.18 -0.36 30.25
N PRO A 50 -33.19 -0.26 29.36
CA PRO A 50 -33.34 -1.18 28.23
C PRO A 50 -32.09 -1.14 27.36
N GLY A 51 -31.68 -2.32 26.90
CA GLY A 51 -30.42 -2.53 26.20
C GLY A 51 -30.21 -1.57 25.02
N ALA A 52 -29.07 -0.88 25.06
CA ALA A 52 -28.41 -0.39 23.87
C ALA A 52 -27.83 -1.60 23.10
N ALA A 53 -28.69 -2.38 22.47
CA ALA A 53 -28.29 -3.31 21.43
C ALA A 53 -27.92 -2.48 20.19
N GLY A 54 -26.64 -2.49 19.82
CA GLY A 54 -26.18 -1.92 18.54
C GLY A 54 -24.79 -1.30 18.49
N ALA A 55 -23.96 -1.38 19.54
CA ALA A 55 -22.59 -0.84 19.50
C ALA A 55 -21.49 -1.92 19.33
N ALA A 56 -21.84 -3.20 19.18
CA ALA A 56 -20.87 -4.30 19.15
C ALA A 56 -20.48 -4.83 17.75
N ASP A 57 -21.24 -4.48 16.69
CA ASP A 57 -21.03 -5.06 15.34
C ASP A 57 -20.24 -4.18 14.36
N ALA A 58 -19.95 -2.93 14.71
CA ALA A 58 -19.25 -2.02 13.80
C ALA A 58 -17.82 -2.51 13.43
N PRO A 59 -17.00 -3.04 14.36
CA PRO A 59 -15.69 -3.59 14.03
C PRO A 59 -15.78 -4.86 13.16
N SER A 60 -16.77 -5.73 13.40
CA SER A 60 -16.93 -6.99 12.66
C SER A 60 -17.42 -6.72 11.23
N ALA A 61 -18.42 -5.84 11.06
CA ALA A 61 -18.95 -5.45 9.75
C ALA A 61 -17.91 -4.72 8.89
N LEU A 62 -17.13 -3.80 9.47
CA LEU A 62 -16.08 -3.09 8.74
C LEU A 62 -14.96 -4.03 8.29
N VAL A 63 -14.57 -5.01 9.14
CA VAL A 63 -13.60 -6.04 8.78
C VAL A 63 -14.14 -6.96 7.68
N ALA A 64 -15.42 -7.34 7.74
CA ALA A 64 -16.07 -8.13 6.69
C ALA A 64 -16.08 -7.38 5.35
N ASN A 65 -16.42 -6.08 5.36
CA ASN A 65 -16.34 -5.21 4.19
C ASN A 65 -14.91 -5.15 3.62
N GLY A 66 -13.90 -4.97 4.49
CA GLY A 66 -12.49 -5.00 4.08
C GLY A 66 -12.09 -6.31 3.38
N LYS A 67 -12.50 -7.46 3.92
CA LYS A 67 -12.30 -8.78 3.27
C LYS A 67 -12.99 -8.84 1.90
N SER A 68 -14.23 -8.36 1.80
CA SER A 68 -15.00 -8.34 0.55
C SER A 68 -14.29 -7.52 -0.53
N ILE A 69 -13.85 -6.31 -0.18
CA ILE A 69 -13.12 -5.42 -1.08
C ILE A 69 -11.85 -6.07 -1.62
N ILE A 70 -11.04 -6.68 -0.75
CA ILE A 70 -9.79 -7.33 -1.17
C ILE A 70 -10.06 -8.58 -2.01
N ARG A 71 -11.14 -9.32 -1.72
CA ARG A 71 -11.56 -10.46 -2.55
C ARG A 71 -11.96 -10.01 -3.95
N SER A 72 -12.81 -8.99 -4.07
CA SER A 72 -13.26 -8.45 -5.36
C SER A 72 -12.11 -7.86 -6.17
N LEU A 73 -11.26 -7.04 -5.54
CA LEU A 73 -10.05 -6.52 -6.17
C LEU A 73 -9.17 -7.65 -6.72
N SER A 74 -8.90 -8.67 -5.90
CA SER A 74 -8.05 -9.79 -6.30
C SER A 74 -8.67 -10.56 -7.47
N HIS A 75 -9.96 -10.88 -7.39
CA HIS A 75 -10.69 -11.54 -8.47
C HIS A 75 -10.57 -10.76 -9.79
N SER A 76 -10.89 -9.45 -9.78
CA SER A 76 -10.79 -8.61 -10.98
C SER A 76 -9.38 -8.54 -11.55
N VAL A 77 -8.35 -8.44 -10.69
CA VAL A 77 -6.95 -8.43 -11.14
C VAL A 77 -6.56 -9.79 -11.73
N PHE A 78 -6.90 -10.92 -11.12
CA PHE A 78 -6.56 -12.23 -11.70
C PHE A 78 -7.30 -12.52 -13.00
N THR A 79 -8.54 -12.06 -13.14
CA THR A 79 -9.26 -12.11 -14.43
C THR A 79 -8.51 -11.30 -15.48
N LEU A 80 -8.09 -10.08 -15.16
CA LEU A 80 -7.31 -9.22 -16.06
C LEU A 80 -5.96 -9.86 -16.47
N LEU A 81 -5.29 -10.57 -15.57
CA LEU A 81 -3.99 -11.20 -15.85
C LEU A 81 -4.08 -12.48 -16.68
N ARG A 82 -5.26 -13.06 -16.79
CA ARG A 82 -5.56 -14.22 -17.65
C ARG A 82 -6.08 -13.81 -19.02
N ASP A 83 -6.56 -12.58 -19.14
CA ASP A 83 -6.95 -11.99 -20.40
C ASP A 83 -5.71 -11.82 -21.30
N GLU A 84 -5.81 -12.27 -22.55
CA GLU A 84 -4.75 -12.14 -23.56
C GLU A 84 -4.93 -10.87 -24.42
N SER A 85 -5.84 -9.96 -24.02
CA SER A 85 -6.06 -8.67 -24.66
C SER A 85 -4.80 -7.80 -24.71
N ASP A 86 -4.77 -6.85 -25.66
CA ASP A 86 -3.68 -5.89 -25.84
C ASP A 86 -3.35 -5.16 -24.53
N ARG A 87 -2.05 -4.98 -24.27
CA ARG A 87 -1.46 -4.19 -23.18
C ARG A 87 -2.24 -2.91 -22.88
N ARG A 88 -2.66 -2.15 -23.88
CA ARG A 88 -3.41 -0.88 -23.69
C ARG A 88 -4.74 -1.08 -23.00
N LYS A 89 -5.49 -2.14 -23.37
CA LYS A 89 -6.76 -2.49 -22.72
C LYS A 89 -6.51 -2.93 -21.28
N GLN A 90 -5.46 -3.72 -21.07
CA GLN A 90 -5.09 -4.18 -19.73
C GLN A 90 -4.73 -3.00 -18.80
N GLU A 91 -3.94 -2.06 -19.28
CA GLU A 91 -3.58 -0.86 -18.53
C GLU A 91 -4.80 0.02 -18.23
N ALA A 92 -5.74 0.15 -19.16
CA ALA A 92 -6.98 0.88 -18.94
C ALA A 92 -7.83 0.23 -17.84
N THR A 93 -8.01 -1.09 -17.89
CA THR A 93 -8.74 -1.83 -16.85
C THR A 93 -8.02 -1.74 -15.50
N PHE A 94 -6.69 -1.91 -15.47
CA PHE A 94 -5.92 -1.78 -14.24
C PHE A 94 -6.03 -0.39 -13.64
N ARG A 95 -6.01 0.68 -14.46
CA ARG A 95 -6.24 2.06 -14.02
C ARG A 95 -7.60 2.23 -13.35
N THR A 96 -8.65 1.63 -13.92
CA THR A 96 -10.00 1.65 -13.34
C THR A 96 -10.04 0.94 -11.99
N LEU A 97 -9.45 -0.27 -11.90
CA LEU A 97 -9.37 -1.01 -10.64
C LEU A 97 -8.57 -0.24 -9.58
N PHE A 98 -7.44 0.36 -9.97
CA PHE A 98 -6.62 1.14 -9.05
C PHE A 98 -7.39 2.34 -8.48
N ALA A 99 -8.07 3.12 -9.32
CA ALA A 99 -8.91 4.24 -8.85
C ALA A 99 -10.12 3.77 -8.01
N MET A 100 -10.69 2.61 -8.34
CA MET A 100 -11.85 2.05 -7.63
C MET A 100 -11.50 1.50 -6.25
N TYR A 101 -10.33 0.89 -6.07
CA TYR A 101 -10.00 0.20 -4.82
C TYR A 101 -8.99 0.93 -3.94
N PHE A 102 -8.20 1.84 -4.51
CA PHE A 102 -7.17 2.57 -3.79
C PHE A 102 -7.55 4.03 -3.59
N ASP A 103 -7.03 4.59 -2.50
CA ASP A 103 -7.12 6.02 -2.22
C ASP A 103 -5.95 6.76 -2.89
N VAL A 104 -6.00 6.80 -4.22
CA VAL A 104 -4.90 7.33 -5.05
C VAL A 104 -4.48 8.73 -4.64
N PRO A 105 -5.38 9.71 -4.38
CA PRO A 105 -4.98 11.04 -3.97
C PRO A 105 -4.22 11.07 -2.64
N ARG A 106 -4.68 10.30 -1.63
CA ARG A 106 -3.99 10.26 -0.33
C ARG A 106 -2.66 9.51 -0.41
N ILE A 107 -2.58 8.44 -1.20
CA ILE A 107 -1.31 7.72 -1.45
C ILE A 107 -0.32 8.64 -2.14
N ALA A 108 -0.71 9.29 -3.23
CA ALA A 108 0.14 10.18 -4.01
C ALA A 108 0.69 11.32 -3.13
N ARG A 109 -0.18 11.97 -2.35
CA ARG A 109 0.23 13.02 -1.40
C ARG A 109 1.20 12.49 -0.34
N PHE A 110 0.97 11.30 0.19
CA PHE A 110 1.89 10.68 1.16
C PHE A 110 3.27 10.42 0.56
N VAL A 111 3.29 9.86 -0.66
CA VAL A 111 4.52 9.54 -1.41
C VAL A 111 5.31 10.79 -1.78
N LEU A 112 4.65 11.87 -2.21
CA LEU A 112 5.33 13.14 -2.49
C LEU A 112 5.98 13.71 -1.22
N GLY A 113 5.34 13.49 -0.08
CA GLY A 113 5.80 13.97 1.21
C GLY A 113 5.46 15.44 1.46
N ARG A 114 5.47 15.82 2.74
CA ARG A 114 4.99 17.14 3.20
C ARG A 114 5.74 18.31 2.57
N ALA A 115 7.07 18.25 2.51
CA ALA A 115 7.90 19.38 2.08
C ALA A 115 7.69 19.77 0.61
N ALA A 116 7.62 18.77 -0.28
CA ALA A 116 7.33 19.02 -1.69
C ALA A 116 5.86 19.40 -1.89
N TRP A 117 4.92 18.72 -1.22
CA TRP A 117 3.49 19.03 -1.33
C TRP A 117 3.16 20.46 -0.90
N SER A 118 3.72 20.95 0.21
CA SER A 118 3.43 22.29 0.72
C SER A 118 3.94 23.40 -0.20
N LYS A 119 5.05 23.17 -0.90
CA LYS A 119 5.66 24.15 -1.82
C LYS A 119 5.03 24.13 -3.21
N ALA A 120 4.38 23.02 -3.59
CA ALA A 120 3.77 22.85 -4.90
C ALA A 120 2.54 23.76 -5.09
N THR A 121 2.39 24.34 -6.28
CA THR A 121 1.17 25.05 -6.68
C THR A 121 -0.01 24.10 -6.86
N ALA A 122 -1.22 24.63 -7.00
CA ALA A 122 -2.41 23.82 -7.29
C ALA A 122 -2.23 23.01 -8.58
N ASP A 123 -1.73 23.65 -9.63
CA ASP A 123 -1.50 23.02 -10.94
C ASP A 123 -0.42 21.94 -10.87
N GLU A 124 0.67 22.17 -10.14
CA GLU A 124 1.71 21.17 -9.95
C GLU A 124 1.21 19.96 -9.18
N ARG A 125 0.36 20.16 -8.17
CA ARG A 125 -0.29 19.06 -7.44
C ARG A 125 -1.21 18.27 -8.37
N ALA A 126 -2.03 18.93 -9.18
CA ALA A 126 -2.92 18.28 -10.13
C ALA A 126 -2.13 17.46 -11.18
N GLN A 127 -1.08 18.05 -11.75
CA GLN A 127 -0.18 17.35 -12.67
C GLN A 127 0.50 16.15 -12.01
N PHE A 128 0.97 16.30 -10.77
CA PHE A 128 1.59 15.22 -10.02
C PHE A 128 0.61 14.07 -9.77
N LEU A 129 -0.61 14.36 -9.32
CA LEU A 129 -1.63 13.34 -9.07
C LEU A 129 -1.92 12.52 -10.34
N ASN A 130 -2.09 13.20 -11.47
CA ASN A 130 -2.32 12.54 -12.76
C ASN A 130 -1.13 11.67 -13.18
N LEU A 131 0.08 12.23 -13.16
CA LEU A 131 1.29 11.50 -13.56
C LEU A 131 1.60 10.33 -12.63
N PHE A 132 1.37 10.48 -11.32
CA PHE A 132 1.55 9.40 -10.35
C PHE A 132 0.66 8.21 -10.67
N GLN A 133 -0.63 8.45 -10.96
CA GLN A 133 -1.55 7.38 -11.32
C GLN A 133 -1.11 6.66 -12.60
N GLN A 134 -0.71 7.40 -13.64
CA GLN A 134 -0.23 6.81 -14.89
C GLN A 134 1.06 6.01 -14.69
N TYR A 135 2.01 6.56 -13.93
CA TYR A 135 3.27 5.91 -13.59
C TYR A 135 3.06 4.58 -12.86
N VAL A 136 2.22 4.56 -11.82
CA VAL A 136 1.90 3.34 -11.06
C VAL A 136 1.27 2.29 -11.98
N VAL A 137 0.30 2.68 -12.80
CA VAL A 137 -0.33 1.75 -13.77
C VAL A 137 0.72 1.13 -14.69
N ARG A 138 1.62 1.94 -15.26
CA ARG A 138 2.65 1.47 -16.19
C ARG A 138 3.64 0.51 -15.54
N VAL A 139 4.10 0.83 -14.32
CA VAL A 139 5.07 0.00 -13.59
C VAL A 139 4.47 -1.35 -13.18
N TYR A 140 3.25 -1.35 -12.64
CA TYR A 140 2.69 -2.56 -12.04
C TYR A 140 1.94 -3.46 -13.04
N ALA A 141 1.35 -2.92 -14.12
CA ALA A 141 0.71 -3.75 -15.14
C ALA A 141 1.69 -4.75 -15.77
N VAL A 142 2.92 -4.31 -16.05
CA VAL A 142 3.98 -5.17 -16.61
C VAL A 142 4.39 -6.28 -15.63
N GLN A 143 4.55 -5.96 -14.35
CA GLN A 143 5.01 -6.91 -13.34
C GLN A 143 3.95 -7.98 -13.04
N LEU A 144 2.68 -7.60 -12.98
CA LEU A 144 1.61 -8.52 -12.62
C LEU A 144 1.43 -9.65 -13.64
N ARG A 145 1.73 -9.42 -14.94
CA ARG A 145 1.68 -10.45 -16.00
C ARG A 145 2.56 -11.68 -15.71
N ARG A 146 3.63 -11.50 -14.94
CA ARG A 146 4.57 -12.57 -14.56
C ARG A 146 3.99 -13.56 -13.54
N HIS A 147 2.89 -13.18 -12.86
CA HIS A 147 2.34 -13.94 -11.74
C HIS A 147 0.93 -14.52 -11.98
N ARG A 148 0.48 -14.59 -13.25
CA ARG A 148 -0.88 -15.02 -13.65
C ARG A 148 -1.34 -16.41 -13.19
N LYS A 149 -0.40 -17.30 -12.82
CA LYS A 149 -0.70 -18.68 -12.39
C LYS A 149 -0.88 -18.85 -10.88
N GLY A 150 -0.63 -17.80 -10.08
CA GLY A 150 -0.80 -17.86 -8.63
C GLY A 150 -2.26 -17.97 -8.21
N LYS A 151 -2.51 -18.54 -7.02
CA LYS A 151 -3.80 -18.48 -6.32
C LYS A 151 -3.70 -17.49 -5.16
N PHE A 152 -4.75 -16.71 -4.95
CA PHE A 152 -4.83 -15.71 -3.89
C PHE A 152 -5.77 -16.16 -2.78
N GLU A 153 -5.29 -16.11 -1.54
CA GLU A 153 -6.03 -16.56 -0.37
C GLU A 153 -5.98 -15.50 0.72
N ILE A 154 -7.13 -15.12 1.27
CA ILE A 154 -7.19 -14.27 2.47
C ILE A 154 -6.96 -15.16 3.68
N VAL A 155 -5.96 -14.82 4.51
CA VAL A 155 -5.58 -15.62 5.69
C VAL A 155 -6.05 -15.00 7.00
N ALA A 156 -6.16 -13.68 7.07
CA ALA A 156 -6.61 -12.98 8.27
C ALA A 156 -7.18 -11.61 7.93
N ALA A 157 -7.99 -11.04 8.81
CA ALA A 157 -8.33 -9.62 8.78
C ALA A 157 -8.72 -9.17 10.19
N GLY A 158 -8.62 -7.87 10.45
CA GLY A 158 -8.96 -7.31 11.76
C GLY A 158 -8.90 -5.79 11.76
N PRO A 159 -9.21 -5.15 12.89
CA PRO A 159 -9.11 -3.71 13.04
C PRO A 159 -7.65 -3.24 12.91
N ASP A 160 -7.46 -2.04 12.39
CA ASP A 160 -6.21 -1.29 12.33
C ASP A 160 -6.47 0.13 12.83
N ARG A 161 -5.47 0.86 13.32
CA ARG A 161 -5.60 2.12 14.09
C ARG A 161 -6.73 3.09 13.66
N ASN A 162 -6.87 3.34 12.35
CA ASN A 162 -7.87 4.20 11.72
C ASN A 162 -8.66 3.46 10.60
N GLY A 163 -8.92 2.16 10.72
CA GLY A 163 -9.53 1.36 9.66
C GLY A 163 -9.37 -0.15 9.90
N VAL A 164 -9.04 -0.90 8.85
CA VAL A 164 -8.88 -2.37 8.94
C VAL A 164 -7.64 -2.83 8.21
N PHE A 165 -7.14 -4.00 8.58
CA PHE A 165 -6.17 -4.72 7.78
C PHE A 165 -6.78 -6.03 7.24
N VAL A 166 -6.29 -6.44 6.07
CA VAL A 166 -6.51 -7.78 5.52
C VAL A 166 -5.14 -8.36 5.24
N THR A 167 -4.91 -9.62 5.59
CA THR A 167 -3.69 -10.34 5.24
C THR A 167 -4.06 -11.43 4.24
N SER A 168 -3.26 -11.57 3.21
CA SER A 168 -3.40 -12.58 2.18
C SER A 168 -2.07 -13.25 1.87
N ARG A 169 -2.14 -14.38 1.18
CA ARG A 169 -0.99 -15.05 0.60
C ARG A 169 -1.26 -15.40 -0.86
N MET A 170 -0.21 -15.36 -1.68
CA MET A 170 -0.20 -15.97 -2.99
C MET A 170 0.54 -17.30 -2.94
N VAL A 171 -0.11 -18.37 -3.42
CA VAL A 171 0.45 -19.73 -3.51
C VAL A 171 0.52 -20.18 -4.97
N GLY A 172 1.26 -21.27 -5.26
CA GLY A 172 1.42 -21.77 -6.63
C GLY A 172 2.36 -20.91 -7.50
N LEU A 173 3.21 -20.11 -6.87
CA LEU A 173 4.27 -19.35 -7.55
C LEU A 173 5.42 -20.29 -7.95
N ARG A 174 6.16 -19.95 -9.02
CA ARG A 174 7.32 -20.74 -9.49
C ARG A 174 8.40 -20.94 -8.42
N SER A 175 8.49 -20.03 -7.44
CA SER A 175 9.42 -20.09 -6.32
C SER A 175 9.07 -21.17 -5.27
N GLY A 176 7.88 -21.76 -5.31
CA GLY A 176 7.39 -22.73 -4.32
C GLY A 176 7.02 -22.14 -2.95
N ARG A 177 7.50 -20.94 -2.61
CA ARG A 177 7.21 -20.26 -1.33
C ARG A 177 5.99 -19.33 -1.44
N PRO A 178 5.02 -19.39 -0.50
CA PRO A 178 3.93 -18.45 -0.44
C PRO A 178 4.40 -17.02 -0.21
N PHE A 179 3.82 -16.07 -0.96
CA PHE A 179 4.13 -14.65 -0.82
C PHE A 179 3.05 -13.93 -0.03
N HIS A 180 3.41 -13.36 1.12
CA HIS A 180 2.44 -12.75 2.06
C HIS A 180 2.31 -11.25 1.86
N MET A 181 1.07 -10.78 1.96
CA MET A 181 0.70 -9.38 1.73
C MET A 181 -0.26 -8.91 2.82
N LYS A 182 0.03 -7.79 3.47
CA LYS A 182 -0.89 -7.12 4.39
C LYS A 182 -1.39 -5.82 3.77
N TRP A 183 -2.69 -5.74 3.57
CA TRP A 183 -3.41 -4.59 3.05
C TRP A 183 -3.88 -3.74 4.20
N ARG A 184 -3.65 -2.43 4.14
CA ARG A 184 -4.21 -1.46 5.10
C ARG A 184 -5.29 -0.65 4.40
N LEU A 185 -6.53 -0.81 4.86
CA LEU A 185 -7.69 -0.11 4.33
C LEU A 185 -8.16 0.94 5.32
N ARG A 186 -8.65 2.05 4.79
CA ARG A 186 -9.10 3.21 5.55
C ARG A 186 -10.40 3.73 4.96
N PRO A 187 -11.34 4.26 5.77
CA PRO A 187 -12.51 4.95 5.25
C PRO A 187 -12.12 6.11 4.33
N SER A 188 -12.88 6.25 3.24
CA SER A 188 -12.74 7.30 2.23
C SER A 188 -13.99 7.37 1.36
N GLY A 189 -14.70 8.50 1.39
CA GLY A 189 -15.86 8.74 0.52
C GLY A 189 -16.97 7.70 0.70
N GLY A 190 -17.33 7.39 1.96
CA GLY A 190 -18.39 6.43 2.27
C GLY A 190 -18.01 4.94 2.15
N THR A 191 -16.80 4.61 1.70
CA THR A 191 -16.34 3.21 1.59
C THR A 191 -14.92 3.03 2.13
N LEU A 192 -14.43 1.79 2.21
CA LEU A 192 -13.03 1.50 2.50
C LEU A 192 -12.21 1.55 1.21
N LYS A 193 -11.02 2.14 1.30
CA LYS A 193 -10.02 2.15 0.22
C LYS A 193 -8.67 1.69 0.75
N VAL A 194 -7.92 0.99 -0.09
CA VAL A 194 -6.53 0.61 0.22
C VAL A 194 -5.68 1.87 0.28
N ARG A 195 -4.91 2.02 1.35
CA ARG A 195 -3.98 3.14 1.56
C ARG A 195 -2.52 2.71 1.64
N ASP A 196 -2.26 1.44 1.95
CA ASP A 196 -0.92 0.88 1.94
C ASP A 196 -0.97 -0.63 1.74
N MET A 197 0.11 -1.15 1.17
CA MET A 197 0.38 -2.59 1.04
C MET A 197 1.72 -2.89 1.68
N VAL A 198 1.78 -3.95 2.47
CA VAL A 198 2.99 -4.39 3.15
C VAL A 198 3.36 -5.77 2.65
N PHE A 199 4.53 -5.89 2.04
CA PHE A 199 5.09 -7.14 1.54
C PHE A 199 6.29 -7.52 2.41
N GLU A 200 6.28 -8.71 3.00
CA GLU A 200 7.39 -9.18 3.85
C GLU A 200 7.83 -8.13 4.89
N ASN A 201 6.86 -7.48 5.54
CA ASN A 201 7.06 -6.39 6.50
C ASN A 201 7.59 -5.06 5.93
N VAL A 202 7.71 -4.93 4.61
CA VAL A 202 8.08 -3.69 3.91
C VAL A 202 6.84 -2.99 3.36
N SER A 203 6.58 -1.78 3.84
CA SER A 203 5.49 -0.93 3.35
C SER A 203 5.84 -0.31 2.00
N MET A 204 4.95 -0.49 1.02
CA MET A 204 5.14 0.04 -0.33
C MET A 204 5.03 1.56 -0.37
N SER A 205 4.07 2.14 0.33
CA SER A 205 3.93 3.60 0.35
C SER A 205 5.14 4.28 0.99
N ILE A 206 5.72 3.67 2.04
CA ILE A 206 6.96 4.16 2.66
C ILE A 206 8.15 4.03 1.71
N ASN A 207 8.30 2.87 1.04
CA ASN A 207 9.37 2.70 0.06
C ASN A 207 9.25 3.72 -1.07
N GLN A 208 8.06 3.85 -1.65
CA GLN A 208 7.80 4.80 -2.72
C GLN A 208 8.05 6.25 -2.29
N ARG A 209 7.69 6.61 -1.05
CA ARG A 209 8.00 7.93 -0.48
C ARG A 209 9.50 8.21 -0.46
N ARG A 210 10.33 7.22 -0.11
CA ARG A 210 11.80 7.37 -0.12
C ARG A 210 12.31 7.60 -1.53
N GLU A 211 11.80 6.84 -2.51
CA GLU A 211 12.16 6.98 -3.92
C GLU A 211 11.78 8.35 -4.48
N PHE A 212 10.55 8.82 -4.27
CA PHE A 212 10.08 10.12 -4.73
C PHE A 212 10.81 11.27 -4.03
N ALA A 213 11.08 11.17 -2.73
CA ALA A 213 11.88 12.17 -2.03
C ALA A 213 13.32 12.23 -2.58
N SER A 214 13.90 11.08 -2.94
CA SER A 214 15.23 11.00 -3.55
C SER A 214 15.24 11.61 -4.96
N ALA A 215 14.24 11.30 -5.78
CA ALA A 215 14.06 11.91 -7.10
C ALA A 215 13.86 13.42 -7.02
N TYR A 216 12.99 13.89 -6.13
CA TYR A 216 12.76 15.32 -5.90
C TYR A 216 14.06 16.06 -5.58
N ARG A 217 14.89 15.53 -4.67
CA ARG A 217 16.21 16.12 -4.34
C ARG A 217 17.18 16.13 -5.52
N ARG A 218 17.32 14.99 -6.23
CA ARG A 218 18.21 14.90 -7.40
C ARG A 218 17.84 15.85 -8.52
N HIS A 219 16.55 16.16 -8.68
CA HIS A 219 16.07 17.05 -9.72
C HIS A 219 15.84 18.47 -9.21
N GLY A 220 16.77 18.95 -8.37
CA GLY A 220 16.85 20.34 -7.92
C GLY A 220 15.87 20.74 -6.82
N GLY A 221 15.17 19.78 -6.21
CA GLY A 221 14.17 20.09 -5.18
C GLY A 221 12.98 20.90 -5.73
N THR A 222 12.63 20.70 -7.00
CA THR A 222 11.52 21.40 -7.66
C THR A 222 10.46 20.42 -8.14
N MET A 223 9.20 20.84 -8.13
CA MET A 223 8.11 20.06 -8.70
C MET A 223 8.30 19.88 -10.21
N ALA A 224 8.67 20.94 -10.92
CA ALA A 224 9.00 20.87 -12.35
C ALA A 224 10.08 19.80 -12.65
N GLY A 225 11.14 19.73 -11.84
CA GLY A 225 12.19 18.70 -11.95
C GLY A 225 11.66 17.28 -11.73
N LEU A 226 10.86 17.08 -10.67
CA LEU A 226 10.25 15.79 -10.38
C LEU A 226 9.26 15.34 -11.48
N LEU A 227 8.37 16.22 -11.93
CA LEU A 227 7.38 15.91 -12.97
C LEU A 227 8.06 15.53 -14.29
N ARG A 228 9.14 16.23 -14.67
CA ARG A 228 9.97 15.87 -15.82
C ARG A 228 10.59 14.49 -15.66
N ALA A 229 11.16 14.17 -14.50
CA ALA A 229 11.74 12.86 -14.23
C ALA A 229 10.71 11.73 -14.33
N ILE A 230 9.48 11.92 -13.84
CA ILE A 230 8.39 10.94 -13.97
C ILE A 230 8.05 10.72 -15.44
N ARG A 231 7.88 11.79 -16.24
CA ARG A 231 7.59 11.70 -17.67
C ARG A 231 8.69 10.97 -18.44
N THR A 232 9.95 11.28 -18.18
CA THR A 232 11.10 10.57 -18.77
C THR A 232 11.05 9.09 -18.44
N LYS A 233 10.77 8.74 -17.17
CA LYS A 233 10.71 7.34 -16.77
C LYS A 233 9.55 6.59 -17.43
N MET A 234 8.41 7.22 -17.61
CA MET A 234 7.29 6.63 -18.34
C MET A 234 7.66 6.39 -19.82
N ALA A 235 8.28 7.35 -20.50
CA ALA A 235 8.73 7.17 -21.87
C ALA A 235 9.74 6.02 -22.03
N GLU A 236 10.59 5.78 -21.04
CA GLU A 236 11.47 4.59 -21.02
C GLU A 236 10.70 3.28 -20.92
N LEU A 237 9.66 3.22 -20.07
CA LEU A 237 8.81 2.03 -19.92
C LEU A 237 8.00 1.74 -21.17
N ASP A 238 7.68 2.75 -21.96
CA ASP A 238 6.89 2.62 -23.19
C ASP A 238 7.66 1.92 -24.32
N ARG A 239 8.98 2.02 -24.28
CA ARG A 239 9.90 1.39 -25.23
C ARG A 239 10.20 -0.09 -24.90
N GLN A 240 9.78 -0.56 -23.73
CA GLN A 240 9.87 -1.97 -23.31
C GLN A 240 8.61 -2.74 -23.72
#